data_AF-A0A9W6QPG3-F1
#
_entry.id   AF-A0A9W6QPG3-F1
#
_cell.length_a   1.000
_cell.length_b   1.000
_cell.length_c   1.000
_cell.angle_alpha   90.00
_cell.angle_beta   90.00
_cell.angle_gamma   90.00
#
_symmetry.space_group_name_H-M   'P 1'
#
loop_
_entity.id
_entity.type
_entity.pdbx_description
1 polymer ?
#
loop_
_entity_poly.entity_id
_entity_poly.type
_entity_poly.pdbx_seq_one_letter_code
_entity_poly.pdbx_strand_id
1 'polypeptide(L)' 'MAAVCDVCGKGPGFGKSVSHSNRRTNRRWNPNIQTVHARLGISQRKRLNVCTSCLKAGKVVRG' A
#
# COMPACT_ATOMS: atom_id res chain seq x y z
N MET A 1 -2.31 3.54 -8.74
CA MET A 1 -1.56 3.09 -7.54
C MET A 1 -1.57 1.56 -7.51
N ALA A 2 -0.40 0.94 -7.36
CA ALA A 2 -0.31 -0.49 -7.06
C ALA A 2 -1.14 -0.78 -5.80
N ALA A 3 -1.89 -1.89 -5.82
CA ALA A 3 -2.76 -2.26 -4.70
C ALA A 3 -2.05 -3.13 -3.67
N VAL A 4 -0.81 -3.54 -3.96
CA VAL A 4 -0.02 -4.46 -3.13
C VAL A 4 1.29 -3.80 -2.71
N CYS A 5 1.63 -3.92 -1.43
CA CYS A 5 2.89 -3.46 -0.88
C CYS A 5 4.02 -4.49 -1.13
N ASP A 6 5.12 -4.06 -1.74
CA ASP A 6 6.26 -4.93 -2.08
C ASP A 6 6.99 -5.48 -0.83
N VAL A 7 6.84 -4.82 0.33
CA VAL A 7 7.56 -5.17 1.57
C VAL A 7 6.79 -6.14 2.46
N CYS A 8 5.46 -6.02 2.50
CA CYS A 8 4.63 -6.80 3.44
C CYS A 8 3.48 -7.53 2.76
N GLY A 9 3.35 -7.46 1.44
CA GLY A 9 2.31 -8.14 0.67
C GLY A 9 0.89 -7.65 0.93
N LYS A 10 0.68 -6.58 1.71
CA LYS A 10 -0.66 -6.04 1.99
C LYS A 10 -1.36 -5.67 0.69
N GLY A 11 -2.43 -6.38 0.37
CA GLY A 11 -3.30 -6.16 -0.77
C GLY A 11 -4.59 -5.41 -0.42
N PRO A 12 -5.46 -5.16 -1.41
CA PRO A 12 -6.77 -4.56 -1.17
C PRO A 12 -7.74 -5.56 -0.56
N GLY A 13 -8.54 -5.11 0.41
CA GLY A 13 -9.70 -5.86 0.90
C GLY A 13 -10.94 -5.58 0.04
N PHE A 14 -11.83 -6.56 -0.09
CA PHE A 14 -13.08 -6.43 -0.85
C PHE A 14 -14.30 -6.43 0.07
N GLY A 15 -15.38 -5.78 -0.35
CA GLY A 15 -16.67 -5.87 0.32
C GLY A 15 -17.70 -4.93 -0.30
N LYS A 16 -18.65 -4.44 0.50
CA LYS A 16 -19.80 -3.68 -0.01
C LYS A 16 -19.88 -2.30 0.62
N SER A 17 -20.28 -1.32 -0.18
CA SER A 17 -20.83 -0.07 0.32
C SER A 17 -22.32 -0.29 0.53
N VAL A 18 -22.79 -0.11 1.76
CA VAL A 18 -24.21 -0.28 2.12
C VAL A 18 -24.82 1.11 2.22
N SER A 19 -25.80 1.41 1.36
CA SER A 19 -26.55 2.67 1.44
C SER A 19 -27.54 2.65 2.61
N HIS A 20 -28.11 3.82 2.92
CA HIS A 20 -29.20 3.95 3.89
C HIS A 20 -30.39 3.02 3.58
N SER A 21 -30.70 2.83 2.29
CA SER A 21 -31.73 1.90 1.79
C SER A 21 -31.25 0.46 1.63
N ASN A 22 -30.15 0.07 2.26
CA ASN A 22 -29.56 -1.27 2.20
C ASN A 22 -29.15 -1.76 0.79
N ARG A 23 -28.96 -0.86 -0.17
CA ARG A 23 -28.38 -1.23 -1.48
C ARG A 23 -26.90 -1.52 -1.31
N ARG A 24 -26.47 -2.70 -1.74
CA ARG A 24 -25.09 -3.19 -1.60
C ARG A 24 -24.34 -3.05 -2.92
N THR A 25 -23.45 -2.07 -3.03
CA THR A 25 -22.55 -1.92 -4.19
C THR A 25 -21.17 -2.47 -3.89
N ASN A 26 -20.49 -3.06 -4.87
CA ASN A 26 -19.12 -3.55 -4.69
C ASN A 26 -18.16 -2.38 -4.40
N ARG A 27 -17.30 -2.55 -3.39
CA ARG A 27 -16.18 -1.64 -3.12
C ARG A 27 -14.93 -2.42 -2.72
N ARG A 28 -13.80 -1.73 -2.77
CA ARG A 28 -12.49 -2.19 -2.29
C ARG A 28 -11.90 -1.19 -1.31
N TRP A 29 -11.20 -1.68 -0.30
CA TRP A 29 -10.36 -0.87 0.59
C TRP A 29 -8.92 -1.07 0.17
N ASN A 30 -8.35 -0.04 -0.45
CA ASN A 30 -6.94 -0.06 -0.85
C ASN A 30 -6.06 0.33 0.34
N PRO A 31 -4.94 -0.38 0.59
CA PRO A 31 -3.91 0.14 1.46
C PRO A 31 -3.34 1.44 0.87
N ASN A 32 -3.01 2.40 1.73
CA ASN A 32 -2.35 3.63 1.30
C ASN A 32 -0.89 3.30 0.96
N ILE A 33 -0.62 3.10 -0.33
CA ILE A 33 0.68 2.75 -0.89
C ILE A 33 1.31 3.98 -1.51
N GLN A 34 2.57 4.22 -1.16
CA GLN A 34 3.37 5.32 -1.64
C GLN A 34 4.57 4.75 -2.41
N THR A 35 4.88 5.36 -3.55
CA THR A 35 6.07 5.02 -4.31
C THR A 35 7.27 5.72 -3.67
N VAL A 36 8.26 4.95 -3.22
CA VAL A 36 9.47 5.48 -2.58
C VAL A 36 10.72 4.93 -3.24
N HIS A 37 11.79 5.72 -3.20
CA HIS A 37 13.14 5.23 -3.51
C HIS A 37 13.73 4.60 -2.25
N ALA A 38 13.86 3.27 -2.28
CA ALA A 38 14.49 2.49 -1.23
C ALA A 38 15.97 2.31 -1.54
N ARG A 39 16.83 2.57 -0.54
CA ARG A 39 18.25 2.20 -0.59
C ARG A 39 18.39 0.72 -0.27
N LEU A 40 18.88 -0.06 -1.24
CA LEU A 40 19.17 -1.49 -1.09
C LEU A 40 20.65 -1.77 -0.77
N GLY A 41 21.50 -0.74 -0.83
CA GLY A 41 22.93 -0.78 -0.56
C GLY A 41 23.54 0.63 -0.65
N ILE A 42 24.87 0.73 -0.75
CA ILE A 42 25.62 2.01 -0.72
C ILE A 42 25.24 2.94 -1.88
N SER A 43 25.07 2.40 -3.10
CA SER A 43 24.76 3.20 -4.30
C SER A 43 23.43 2.82 -4.97
N GLN A 44 22.89 1.64 -4.71
CA GLN A 44 21.71 1.14 -5.41
C GLN A 44 20.40 1.66 -4.79
N ARG A 45 19.63 2.39 -5.61
CA ARG A 45 18.28 2.85 -5.29
C ARG A 45 17.27 2.15 -6.18
N LYS A 46 16.23 1.58 -5.59
CA LYS A 46 15.12 0.97 -6.32
C LYS A 46 13.82 1.67 -5.99
N ARG A 47 12.98 1.90 -7.01
CA ARG A 47 11.60 2.34 -6.82
C ARG A 47 10.78 1.16 -6.31
N LEU A 48 10.17 1.31 -5.14
CA LEU A 48 9.31 0.31 -4.51
C LEU A 48 7.95 0.92 -4.16
N ASN A 49 6.91 0.10 -4.21
CA ASN A 49 5.58 0.44 -3.73
C ASN A 49 5.44 -0.01 -2.28
N VAL A 50 5.40 0.96 -1.36
CA VAL A 50 5.45 0.68 0.08
C VAL A 50 4.24 1.28 0.77
N CYS A 51 3.55 0.47 1.58
CA CYS A 51 2.43 0.98 2.37
C CYS A 51 2.91 1.92 3.48
N THR A 52 2.07 2.90 3.84
CA THR A 52 2.36 3.87 4.90
C THR A 52 2.69 3.21 6.24
N SER A 53 2.12 2.04 6.54
CA SER A 53 2.47 1.31 7.77
C SER A 53 3.91 0.81 7.79
N CYS A 54 4.46 0.36 6.65
CA CYS A 54 5.86 -0.07 6.55
C CYS A 54 6.80 1.14 6.59
N LEU A 55 6.39 2.26 5.99
CA LEU A 55 7.14 3.52 6.07
C LEU A 55 7.20 4.05 7.49
N LYS A 56 6.08 4.04 8.21
CA LYS A 56 6.01 4.46 9.62
C LYS A 56 6.85 3.55 10.53
N ALA A 57 6.88 2.25 10.24
CA ALA A 57 7.66 1.28 10.99
C ALA A 57 9.16 1.27 10.65
N GLY A 58 9.64 2.13 9.74
CA GLY A 58 11.06 2.20 9.38
C GLY A 58 11.58 0.98 8.60
N LYS A 59 10.69 0.13 8.05
CA LYS A 59 11.08 -1.08 7.31
C LYS A 59 11.79 -0.79 5.97
N VAL A 60 11.81 0.47 5.55
CA VAL A 60 12.43 0.93 4.31
C VAL A 60 13.19 2.22 4.58
N VAL A 61 14.48 2.22 4.26
CA VAL A 61 15.33 3.42 4.33
C VAL A 61 15.10 4.24 3.07
N ARG A 62 14.56 5.45 3.24
CA ARG A 62 14.38 6.42 2.16
C ARG A 62 15.73 7.03 1.78
N GLY A 63 15.95 7.28 0.49
CA GLY A 63 17.22 7.83 0.07
C GLY A 63 17.34 8.38 -1.33
#